data_AF-A0A3N0FYY2-F1
#
_entry.id   AF-A0A3N0FYY2-F1
#
_cell.length_a   1.000
_cell.length_b   1.000
_cell.length_c   1.000
_cell.angle_alpha   90.00
_cell.angle_beta   90.00
_cell.angle_gamma   90.00
#
_symmetry.space_group_name_H-M   'P 1'
#
loop_
_entity.id
_entity.type
_entity.pdbx_description
1 polymer ?
#
loop_
_entity_poly.entity_id
_entity_poly.type
_entity_poly.pdbx_seq_one_letter_code
_entity_poly.pdbx_strand_id
1 'polypeptide(L)'
;MSLTTYLGKQVLGVLACYQQGKVVIHICGVYPRADNSLRVFFPKGHDLAVGDLATVHLDNRTGVDEFDANISVYRASYKGRVVSVDDDWVILAPRECQLLHGFTPVVDIREPGYLFPTDIRPERPVPFTSMTTLPDTERKDFTNKVGVLVTMAEEQPHTTVLAFLSSVEDDIFLITFPETFKSKLLKRNPHCFFAMDERSHYTFERSIEWNYTLIEGDAYLIDPATPLFEDVRHAFINKNPWEMAFFLRPNLEMYHIKSRQLVCPGSRQSIGDA
;
A
#
# COMPACT_ATOMS: atom_id res chain seq x y z
N MET A 1 -18.18 -1.77 -17.58
CA MET A 1 -18.46 -1.67 -16.13
C MET A 1 -17.50 -0.66 -15.54
N SER A 2 -17.92 0.14 -14.56
CA SER A 2 -17.12 1.23 -14.01
C SER A 2 -16.68 0.97 -12.57
N LEU A 3 -15.67 1.69 -12.11
CA LEU A 3 -15.19 1.65 -10.72
C LEU A 3 -16.33 1.97 -9.73
N THR A 4 -17.22 2.91 -10.08
CA THR A 4 -18.38 3.28 -9.26
C THR A 4 -19.33 2.10 -9.01
N THR A 5 -19.45 1.15 -9.95
CA THR A 5 -20.31 -0.04 -9.79
C THR A 5 -19.85 -0.93 -8.64
N TYR A 6 -18.53 -1.03 -8.43
CA TYR A 6 -17.93 -1.96 -7.49
C TYR A 6 -17.52 -1.31 -6.17
N LEU A 7 -16.93 -0.12 -6.25
CA LEU A 7 -16.45 0.62 -5.08
C LEU A 7 -17.53 1.50 -4.44
N GLY A 8 -18.66 1.71 -5.13
CA GLY A 8 -19.70 2.64 -4.70
C GLY A 8 -19.40 4.09 -5.10
N LYS A 9 -20.15 5.03 -4.51
CA LYS A 9 -20.08 6.46 -4.85
C LYS A 9 -18.92 7.20 -4.15
N GLN A 10 -18.43 6.63 -3.05
CA GLN A 10 -17.38 7.21 -2.22
C GLN A 10 -16.61 6.10 -1.51
N VAL A 11 -15.29 6.20 -1.51
CA VAL A 11 -14.38 5.38 -0.70
C VAL A 11 -13.26 6.25 -0.13
N LEU A 12 -12.52 5.73 0.86
CA LEU A 12 -11.24 6.31 1.22
C LEU A 12 -10.15 5.76 0.30
N GLY A 13 -9.09 6.54 0.10
CA GLY A 13 -7.93 6.10 -0.64
C GLY A 13 -6.63 6.56 0.01
N VAL A 14 -5.59 5.75 -0.18
CA VAL A 14 -4.20 6.12 0.11
C VAL A 14 -3.57 6.57 -1.20
N LEU A 15 -3.40 7.88 -1.36
CA LEU A 15 -2.77 8.47 -2.54
C LEU A 15 -1.28 8.68 -2.28
N ALA A 16 -0.43 8.25 -3.19
CA ALA A 16 1.00 8.52 -3.19
C ALA A 16 1.42 9.17 -4.52
N CYS A 17 2.19 10.24 -4.44
CA CYS A 17 2.74 10.94 -5.60
C CYS A 17 4.17 11.42 -5.33
N TYR A 18 4.88 11.79 -6.40
CA TYR A 18 6.13 12.52 -6.28
C TYR A 18 5.91 14.01 -6.44
N GLN A 19 6.50 14.80 -5.56
CA GLN A 19 6.49 16.25 -5.60
C GLN A 19 7.87 16.77 -5.24
N GLN A 20 8.47 17.58 -6.12
CA GLN A 20 9.78 18.20 -5.88
C GLN A 20 10.88 17.19 -5.48
N GLY A 21 10.91 16.02 -6.13
CA GLY A 21 11.86 14.94 -5.83
C GLY A 21 11.62 14.21 -4.50
N LYS A 22 10.50 14.48 -3.84
CA LYS A 22 10.06 13.85 -2.59
C LYS A 22 8.82 13.01 -2.83
N VAL A 23 8.54 12.08 -1.92
CA VAL A 23 7.27 11.35 -1.90
C VAL A 23 6.30 12.02 -0.95
N VAL A 24 5.03 12.09 -1.35
CA VAL A 24 3.94 12.61 -0.53
C VAL A 24 2.83 11.58 -0.50
N ILE A 25 2.33 11.28 0.70
CA ILE A 25 1.24 10.33 0.91
C ILE A 25 0.07 11.06 1.55
N HIS A 26 -1.09 10.99 0.91
CA HIS A 26 -2.34 11.57 1.39
C HIS A 26 -3.34 10.48 1.71
N ILE A 27 -4.15 10.74 2.74
CA ILE A 27 -5.41 10.04 2.96
C ILE A 27 -6.52 10.92 2.40
N CYS A 28 -7.25 10.41 1.43
CA CYS A 28 -8.17 11.20 0.63
C CYS A 28 -9.56 10.56 0.50
N GLY A 29 -10.57 11.40 0.33
CA GLY A 29 -11.90 10.97 -0.08
C GLY A 29 -11.92 10.79 -1.59
N VAL A 30 -12.32 9.62 -2.07
CA VAL A 30 -12.32 9.29 -3.50
C VAL A 30 -13.74 9.07 -3.98
N TYR A 31 -14.09 9.72 -5.08
CA TYR A 31 -15.40 9.68 -5.71
C TYR A 31 -15.25 9.20 -7.16
N PRO A 32 -15.36 7.89 -7.41
CA PRO A 32 -15.25 7.33 -8.76
C PRO A 32 -16.40 7.82 -9.65
N ARG A 33 -16.08 8.25 -10.87
CA ARG A 33 -17.04 8.69 -11.88
C ARG A 33 -17.36 7.60 -12.90
N ALA A 34 -18.43 7.81 -13.67
CA ALA A 34 -18.90 6.85 -14.67
C ALA A 34 -17.85 6.57 -15.78
N ASP A 35 -16.98 7.52 -16.07
CA ASP A 35 -15.87 7.40 -17.04
C ASP A 35 -14.59 6.81 -16.41
N ASN A 36 -14.67 6.29 -15.18
CA ASN A 36 -13.57 5.80 -14.36
C ASN A 36 -12.53 6.84 -13.94
N SER A 37 -12.74 8.13 -14.23
CA SER A 37 -11.96 9.17 -13.58
C SER A 37 -12.29 9.24 -12.09
N LEU A 38 -11.32 9.65 -11.28
CA LEU A 38 -11.51 9.83 -9.84
C LEU A 38 -11.55 11.31 -9.53
N ARG A 39 -12.62 11.77 -8.89
CA ARG A 39 -12.58 13.05 -8.16
C ARG A 39 -12.04 12.75 -6.76
N VAL A 40 -10.98 13.43 -6.35
CA VAL A 40 -10.28 13.16 -5.09
C VAL A 40 -10.27 14.42 -4.24
N PHE A 41 -10.64 14.29 -2.97
CA PHE A 41 -10.68 15.35 -1.97
C PHE A 41 -9.55 15.18 -0.96
N PHE A 42 -8.87 16.27 -0.64
CA PHE A 42 -7.75 16.31 0.30
C PHE A 42 -8.10 17.17 1.53
N PRO A 43 -8.37 16.56 2.70
CA PRO A 43 -8.81 17.31 3.89
C PRO A 43 -7.82 18.37 4.41
N LYS A 44 -6.53 18.25 4.04
CA LYS A 44 -5.46 19.17 4.44
C LYS A 44 -4.89 19.96 3.26
N GLY A 45 -5.59 19.96 2.13
CA GLY A 45 -5.09 20.49 0.86
C GLY A 45 -4.01 19.63 0.22
N HIS A 46 -3.51 20.10 -0.92
CA HIS A 46 -2.48 19.44 -1.72
C HIS A 46 -1.72 20.43 -2.59
N ASP A 47 -0.54 20.03 -3.06
CA ASP A 47 0.26 20.81 -4.01
C ASP A 47 0.31 20.19 -5.42
N LEU A 48 -0.64 19.29 -5.75
CA LEU A 48 -0.76 18.68 -7.07
C LEU A 48 -1.12 19.70 -8.15
N ALA A 49 -0.47 19.59 -9.31
CA ALA A 49 -0.73 20.37 -10.52
C ALA A 49 -1.24 19.49 -11.67
N VAL A 50 -1.88 20.12 -12.67
CA VAL A 50 -2.28 19.42 -13.91
C VAL A 50 -1.05 18.83 -14.59
N GLY A 51 -1.13 17.54 -14.94
CA GLY A 51 -0.04 16.76 -15.52
C GLY A 51 0.66 15.83 -14.53
N ASP A 52 0.56 16.13 -13.22
CA ASP A 52 1.19 15.30 -12.17
C ASP A 52 0.65 13.87 -12.19
N LEU A 53 1.53 12.94 -11.83
CA LEU A 53 1.23 11.53 -11.71
C LEU A 53 0.98 11.16 -10.25
N ALA A 54 -0.08 10.40 -10.01
CA ALA A 54 -0.42 9.90 -8.69
C ALA A 54 -0.89 8.45 -8.77
N THR A 55 -0.66 7.73 -7.68
CA THR A 55 -1.18 6.38 -7.47
C THR A 55 -2.14 6.41 -6.30
N VAL A 56 -3.34 5.85 -6.46
CA VAL A 56 -4.34 5.76 -5.39
C VAL A 56 -4.63 4.30 -5.11
N HIS A 57 -4.39 3.86 -3.88
CA HIS A 57 -4.95 2.60 -3.42
C HIS A 57 -6.45 2.79 -3.17
N LEU A 58 -7.26 1.90 -3.75
CA LEU A 58 -8.70 1.88 -3.59
C LEU A 58 -9.12 0.52 -3.04
N ASP A 59 -9.92 0.53 -1.99
CA ASP A 59 -10.64 -0.63 -1.52
C ASP A 59 -12.02 -0.21 -1.01
N ASN A 60 -12.98 -1.14 -1.03
CA ASN A 60 -14.32 -0.90 -0.47
C ASN A 60 -14.56 -1.66 0.85
N ARG A 61 -13.52 -2.32 1.39
CA ARG A 61 -13.48 -3.20 2.58
C ARG A 61 -14.72 -4.06 2.85
N THR A 62 -15.54 -4.35 1.86
CA THR A 62 -16.71 -5.19 2.04
C THR A 62 -16.20 -6.61 2.30
N GLY A 63 -16.29 -7.11 3.53
CA GLY A 63 -15.84 -8.47 3.89
C GLY A 63 -14.45 -8.60 4.53
N VAL A 64 -13.82 -7.54 5.06
CA VAL A 64 -12.58 -7.68 5.86
C VAL A 64 -12.85 -8.12 7.32
N ASP A 65 -14.11 -8.00 7.76
CA ASP A 65 -14.51 -8.27 9.15
C ASP A 65 -14.82 -9.75 9.44
N GLU A 66 -15.04 -10.56 8.39
CA GLU A 66 -15.34 -11.99 8.52
C GLU A 66 -14.36 -12.80 7.66
N PHE A 67 -13.88 -13.93 8.22
CA PHE A 67 -13.01 -14.90 7.58
C PHE A 67 -13.33 -15.09 6.08
N ASP A 68 -12.46 -14.60 5.21
CA ASP A 68 -12.57 -14.88 3.77
C ASP A 68 -11.21 -15.14 3.12
N ALA A 69 -10.90 -16.43 2.99
CA ALA A 69 -9.71 -16.92 2.30
C ALA A 69 -9.66 -16.52 0.81
N ASN A 70 -10.79 -16.13 0.21
CA ASN A 70 -10.84 -15.67 -1.17
C ASN A 70 -10.56 -14.18 -1.30
N ILE A 71 -10.49 -13.44 -0.18
CA ILE A 71 -10.34 -11.99 -0.14
C ILE A 71 -11.35 -11.30 -1.07
N SER A 72 -12.65 -11.52 -0.84
CA SER A 72 -13.79 -10.96 -1.59
C SER A 72 -13.97 -9.45 -1.36
N VAL A 73 -12.86 -8.73 -1.33
CA VAL A 73 -12.78 -7.29 -1.25
C VAL A 73 -12.38 -6.78 -2.62
N TYR A 74 -13.04 -5.72 -3.07
CA TYR A 74 -12.60 -5.03 -4.27
C TYR A 74 -11.38 -4.18 -3.93
N ARG A 75 -10.28 -4.40 -4.64
CA ARG A 75 -9.02 -3.68 -4.42
C ARG A 75 -8.35 -3.27 -5.73
N ALA A 76 -7.77 -2.09 -5.77
CA ALA A 76 -7.01 -1.61 -6.91
C ALA A 76 -5.84 -0.73 -6.49
N SER A 77 -4.78 -0.74 -7.31
CA SER A 77 -3.80 0.35 -7.39
C SER A 77 -4.12 1.15 -8.65
N TYR A 78 -4.80 2.28 -8.50
CA TYR A 78 -5.17 3.17 -9.60
C TYR A 78 -4.02 4.13 -9.89
N LYS A 79 -3.41 4.04 -11.08
CA LYS A 79 -2.47 5.03 -11.62
C LYS A 79 -3.25 6.08 -12.38
N GLY A 80 -3.06 7.35 -12.02
CA GLY A 80 -3.77 8.46 -12.64
C GLY A 80 -2.86 9.64 -12.98
N ARG A 81 -3.35 10.45 -13.90
CA ARG A 81 -2.81 11.78 -14.22
C ARG A 81 -3.79 12.85 -13.78
N VAL A 82 -3.31 13.87 -13.09
CA VAL A 82 -4.12 15.04 -12.74
C VAL A 82 -4.52 15.77 -14.03
N VAL A 83 -5.81 15.90 -14.27
CA VAL A 83 -6.38 16.63 -15.43
C VAL A 83 -7.09 17.91 -15.05
N SER A 84 -7.41 18.08 -13.77
CA SER A 84 -8.04 19.29 -13.22
C SER A 84 -7.68 19.42 -11.74
N VAL A 85 -7.56 20.66 -11.29
CA VAL A 85 -7.36 21.06 -9.89
C VAL A 85 -8.42 22.11 -9.54
N ASP A 86 -9.01 22.00 -8.36
CA ASP A 86 -10.07 22.88 -7.85
C ASP A 86 -9.96 22.93 -6.31
N ASP A 87 -9.22 23.92 -5.80
CA ASP A 87 -8.85 24.06 -4.38
C ASP A 87 -8.31 22.74 -3.77
N ASP A 88 -9.04 22.14 -2.84
CA ASP A 88 -8.71 20.88 -2.16
C ASP A 88 -9.12 19.63 -2.96
N TRP A 89 -9.44 19.80 -4.24
CA TRP A 89 -9.91 18.72 -5.12
C TRP A 89 -9.03 18.58 -6.35
N VAL A 90 -8.86 17.34 -6.80
CA VAL A 90 -8.35 17.03 -8.14
C VAL A 90 -9.23 16.06 -8.88
N ILE A 91 -9.08 16.04 -10.20
CA ILE A 91 -9.59 14.97 -11.06
C ILE A 91 -8.40 14.19 -11.60
N LEU A 92 -8.38 12.88 -11.36
CA LEU A 92 -7.41 11.95 -11.91
C LEU A 92 -8.03 11.19 -13.09
N ALA A 93 -7.51 11.40 -14.29
CA ALA A 93 -7.80 10.54 -15.43
C ALA A 93 -7.01 9.22 -15.32
N PRO A 94 -7.60 8.06 -15.67
CA PRO A 94 -6.95 6.77 -15.47
C PRO A 94 -5.82 6.56 -16.49
N ARG A 95 -4.67 6.14 -16.00
CA ARG A 95 -3.58 5.58 -16.82
C ARG A 95 -3.53 4.06 -16.73
N GLU A 96 -3.73 3.53 -15.54
CA GLU A 96 -3.79 2.10 -15.29
C GLU A 96 -4.66 1.84 -14.06
N CYS A 97 -5.53 0.84 -14.12
CA CYS A 97 -6.22 0.34 -12.94
C CYS A 97 -6.67 -1.07 -13.20
N GLN A 98 -6.21 -2.01 -12.38
CA GLN A 98 -6.80 -3.34 -12.32
C GLN A 98 -7.54 -3.48 -10.99
N LEU A 99 -8.86 -3.49 -11.05
CA LEU A 99 -9.71 -3.78 -9.89
C LEU A 99 -9.87 -5.29 -9.78
N LEU A 100 -9.38 -5.85 -8.68
CA LEU A 100 -9.49 -7.26 -8.37
C LEU A 100 -10.62 -7.50 -7.37
N HIS A 101 -11.34 -8.60 -7.56
CA HIS A 101 -12.19 -9.21 -6.54
C HIS A 101 -11.66 -10.63 -6.28
N GLY A 102 -11.12 -10.86 -5.09
CA GLY A 102 -10.22 -11.99 -4.86
C GLY A 102 -9.00 -11.94 -5.79
N PHE A 103 -8.84 -12.98 -6.61
CA PHE A 103 -7.74 -13.07 -7.59
C PHE A 103 -8.18 -12.73 -9.02
N THR A 104 -9.45 -12.36 -9.22
CA THR A 104 -10.02 -12.14 -10.55
C THR A 104 -10.11 -10.65 -10.87
N PRO A 105 -9.57 -10.19 -12.02
CA PRO A 105 -9.78 -8.83 -12.47
C PRO A 105 -11.23 -8.63 -12.95
N VAL A 106 -11.91 -7.62 -12.39
CA VAL A 106 -13.29 -7.23 -12.74
C VAL A 106 -13.35 -5.91 -13.51
N VAL A 107 -12.33 -5.07 -13.38
CA VAL A 107 -12.09 -3.89 -14.20
C VAL A 107 -10.61 -3.88 -14.57
N ASP A 108 -10.31 -3.67 -15.85
CA ASP A 108 -8.96 -3.50 -16.35
C ASP A 108 -8.94 -2.27 -17.26
N ILE A 109 -8.18 -1.26 -16.82
CA ILE A 109 -8.00 0.01 -17.54
C ILE A 109 -6.52 0.15 -17.78
N ARG A 110 -6.16 0.50 -19.02
CA ARG A 110 -4.79 0.73 -19.42
C ARG A 110 -4.75 1.76 -20.55
N GLU A 111 -3.98 2.82 -20.34
CA GLU A 111 -3.66 3.83 -21.35
C GLU A 111 -2.97 3.15 -22.54
N PRO A 112 -3.33 3.48 -23.80
CA PRO A 112 -2.68 2.90 -24.96
C PRO A 112 -1.15 3.05 -24.91
N GLY A 113 -0.43 1.93 -25.07
CA GLY A 113 1.03 1.91 -25.02
C GLY A 113 1.64 1.90 -23.61
N TYR A 114 0.84 2.10 -22.56
CA TYR A 114 1.29 1.96 -21.18
C TYR A 114 1.27 0.49 -20.78
N LEU A 115 2.41 -0.07 -20.36
CA LEU A 115 2.50 -1.48 -19.93
C LEU A 115 2.41 -1.59 -18.41
N PHE A 116 3.25 -0.81 -17.73
CA PHE A 116 3.42 -0.77 -16.28
C PHE A 116 4.40 0.38 -15.96
N PRO A 117 4.51 0.90 -14.71
CA PRO A 117 5.53 1.91 -14.40
C PRO A 117 6.90 1.38 -14.79
N THR A 118 7.54 2.08 -15.73
CA THR A 118 8.91 1.74 -16.14
C THR A 118 9.83 2.07 -14.98
N ASP A 119 10.73 1.15 -14.67
CA ASP A 119 11.74 1.35 -13.65
C ASP A 119 12.96 0.52 -14.04
N ILE A 120 13.97 1.23 -14.55
CA ILE A 120 15.21 0.66 -15.09
C ILE A 120 16.31 0.55 -14.04
N ARG A 121 16.04 1.00 -12.80
CA ARG A 121 17.04 0.93 -11.73
C ARG A 121 17.40 -0.55 -11.47
N PRO A 122 18.69 -0.84 -11.26
CA PRO A 122 19.12 -2.20 -10.99
C PRO A 122 18.59 -2.66 -9.63
N GLU A 123 18.14 -3.91 -9.55
CA GLU A 123 17.89 -4.56 -8.27
C GLU A 123 19.22 -4.75 -7.53
N ARG A 124 19.22 -4.50 -6.22
CA ARG A 124 20.35 -4.74 -5.32
C ARG A 124 19.90 -5.71 -4.22
N PRO A 125 20.82 -6.50 -3.64
CA PRO A 125 20.50 -7.31 -2.48
C PRO A 125 19.97 -6.43 -1.34
N VAL A 126 18.81 -6.79 -0.80
CA VAL A 126 18.27 -6.18 0.42
C VAL A 126 19.03 -6.76 1.61
N PRO A 127 19.57 -5.94 2.52
CA PRO A 127 20.29 -6.44 3.68
C PRO A 127 19.37 -7.26 4.59
N PHE A 128 19.94 -8.23 5.30
CA PHE A 128 19.23 -8.90 6.38
C PHE A 128 19.05 -7.98 7.58
N THR A 129 17.94 -8.16 8.29
CA THR A 129 17.66 -7.41 9.52
C THR A 129 18.71 -7.74 10.60
N SER A 130 19.07 -6.74 11.40
CA SER A 130 19.88 -6.96 12.60
C SER A 130 19.05 -7.47 13.80
N MET A 131 17.73 -7.55 13.66
CA MET A 131 16.82 -8.08 14.67
C MET A 131 17.11 -9.58 14.88
N THR A 132 17.18 -10.00 16.14
CA THR A 132 17.45 -11.40 16.51
C THR A 132 16.26 -12.08 17.17
N THR A 133 15.31 -11.29 17.70
CA THR A 133 14.12 -11.75 18.42
C THR A 133 12.93 -10.90 17.98
N LEU A 134 11.76 -11.53 17.83
CA LEU A 134 10.52 -10.82 17.50
C LEU A 134 10.10 -9.94 18.70
N PRO A 135 9.95 -8.61 18.52
CA PRO A 135 9.35 -7.76 19.54
C PRO A 135 7.90 -8.14 19.81
N ASP A 136 7.34 -7.65 20.92
CA ASP A 136 5.93 -7.86 21.22
C ASP A 136 5.05 -7.36 20.07
N THR A 137 4.14 -8.22 19.62
CA THR A 137 3.20 -7.89 18.54
C THR A 137 2.14 -6.92 19.05
N GLU A 138 1.79 -5.92 18.24
CA GLU A 138 0.75 -4.96 18.58
C GLU A 138 -0.63 -5.65 18.57
N ARG A 139 -1.23 -5.73 19.77
CA ARG A 139 -2.47 -6.48 20.00
C ARG A 139 -3.67 -5.77 19.41
N LYS A 140 -3.65 -4.43 19.37
CA LYS A 140 -4.78 -3.67 18.80
C LYS A 140 -4.96 -4.03 17.33
N ASP A 141 -3.86 -4.20 16.59
CA ASP A 141 -3.88 -4.49 15.15
C ASP A 141 -4.17 -5.95 14.83
N PHE A 142 -4.44 -6.80 15.83
CA PHE A 142 -4.66 -8.22 15.60
C PHE A 142 -5.85 -8.45 14.65
N THR A 143 -6.90 -7.64 14.74
CA THR A 143 -8.05 -7.70 13.82
C THR A 143 -7.82 -6.93 12.51
N ASN A 144 -6.86 -6.00 12.48
CA ASN A 144 -6.49 -5.29 11.26
C ASN A 144 -5.56 -6.14 10.39
N LYS A 145 -6.14 -6.79 9.38
CA LYS A 145 -5.44 -7.83 8.62
C LYS A 145 -4.60 -7.28 7.48
N VAL A 146 -5.00 -6.17 6.87
CA VAL A 146 -4.38 -5.67 5.64
C VAL A 146 -3.98 -4.20 5.77
N GLY A 147 -2.84 -3.87 5.19
CA GLY A 147 -2.36 -2.49 5.05
C GLY A 147 -1.85 -2.23 3.65
N VAL A 148 -1.48 -0.99 3.37
CA VAL A 148 -1.03 -0.55 2.05
C VAL A 148 0.46 -0.23 2.11
N LEU A 149 1.27 -1.04 1.43
CA LEU A 149 2.68 -0.75 1.18
C LEU A 149 2.81 0.22 0.01
N VAL A 150 3.52 1.32 0.23
CA VAL A 150 3.93 2.29 -0.79
C VAL A 150 5.43 2.11 -1.05
N THR A 151 5.77 1.82 -2.29
CA THR A 151 7.15 1.57 -2.76
C THR A 151 7.51 2.53 -3.87
N MET A 152 8.80 2.80 -4.04
CA MET A 152 9.26 3.78 -5.02
C MET A 152 9.48 3.09 -6.37
N ALA A 153 8.63 3.37 -7.36
CA ALA A 153 8.92 3.10 -8.77
C ALA A 153 9.30 4.42 -9.45
N GLU A 154 10.18 4.39 -10.44
CA GLU A 154 10.80 5.60 -11.01
C GLU A 154 9.80 6.63 -11.55
N GLU A 155 8.78 6.20 -12.29
CA GLU A 155 7.79 7.12 -12.88
C GLU A 155 6.82 7.71 -11.84
N GLN A 156 6.26 6.86 -10.97
CA GLN A 156 5.33 7.25 -9.91
C GLN A 156 5.27 6.15 -8.83
N PRO A 157 4.99 6.48 -7.55
CA PRO A 157 4.96 5.49 -6.47
C PRO A 157 4.05 4.31 -6.75
N HIS A 158 4.35 3.13 -6.22
CA HIS A 158 3.50 1.94 -6.35
C HIS A 158 2.85 1.58 -5.02
N THR A 159 1.55 1.31 -5.04
CA THR A 159 0.80 0.86 -3.87
C THR A 159 0.45 -0.61 -4.00
N THR A 160 0.54 -1.34 -2.90
CA THR A 160 0.08 -2.73 -2.83
C THR A 160 -0.59 -2.96 -1.49
N VAL A 161 -1.78 -3.55 -1.52
CA VAL A 161 -2.40 -4.12 -0.31
C VAL A 161 -1.85 -5.52 -0.05
N LEU A 162 -1.60 -5.81 1.23
CA LEU A 162 -1.11 -7.10 1.68
C LEU A 162 -1.39 -7.32 3.16
N ALA A 163 -1.39 -8.59 3.56
CA ALA A 163 -1.42 -8.95 4.96
C ALA A 163 -0.13 -8.52 5.66
N PHE A 164 -0.23 -8.19 6.95
CA PHE A 164 0.92 -7.74 7.73
C PHE A 164 0.82 -8.20 9.18
N LEU A 165 1.96 -8.15 9.87
CA LEU A 165 2.09 -8.20 11.32
C LEU A 165 2.80 -6.92 11.78
N SER A 166 2.38 -6.34 12.89
CA SER A 166 2.98 -5.12 13.46
C SER A 166 3.48 -5.40 14.87
N SER A 167 4.51 -4.66 15.29
CA SER A 167 5.02 -4.66 16.66
C SER A 167 4.58 -3.41 17.44
N VAL A 168 4.80 -3.42 18.76
CA VAL A 168 4.62 -2.25 19.62
C VAL A 168 5.59 -1.09 19.32
N GLU A 169 6.62 -1.33 18.51
CA GLU A 169 7.60 -0.33 18.05
C GLU A 169 7.30 0.19 16.64
N ASP A 170 6.10 -0.08 16.12
CA ASP A 170 5.64 0.26 14.77
C ASP A 170 6.39 -0.44 13.62
N ASP A 171 7.28 -1.39 13.92
CA ASP A 171 7.89 -2.26 12.89
C ASP A 171 6.82 -3.12 12.20
N ILE A 172 6.92 -3.25 10.88
CA ILE A 172 5.99 -4.01 10.05
C ILE A 172 6.67 -5.24 9.46
N PHE A 173 6.04 -6.40 9.59
CA PHE A 173 6.46 -7.64 8.96
C PHE A 173 5.49 -7.99 7.84
N LEU A 174 6.02 -8.44 6.71
CA LEU A 174 5.23 -8.83 5.55
C LEU A 174 5.91 -9.97 4.79
N ILE A 175 5.13 -10.68 3.99
CA ILE A 175 5.63 -11.73 3.11
C ILE A 175 5.35 -11.39 1.65
N THR A 176 6.24 -11.82 0.77
CA THR A 176 6.03 -11.69 -0.67
C THR A 176 6.86 -12.70 -1.46
N PHE A 177 6.81 -12.59 -2.79
CA PHE A 177 7.63 -13.40 -3.69
C PHE A 177 8.53 -12.51 -4.56
N PRO A 178 9.73 -13.00 -4.91
CA PRO A 178 10.73 -12.25 -5.66
C PRO A 178 10.24 -11.78 -7.03
N GLU A 179 9.33 -12.52 -7.66
CA GLU A 179 8.77 -12.16 -8.96
C GLU A 179 7.83 -10.95 -8.92
N THR A 180 7.30 -10.59 -7.73
CA THR A 180 6.34 -9.51 -7.59
C THR A 180 6.98 -8.15 -7.77
N PHE A 181 6.23 -7.19 -8.31
CA PHE A 181 6.77 -5.85 -8.52
C PHE A 181 7.22 -5.18 -7.23
N LYS A 182 6.44 -5.27 -6.15
CA LYS A 182 6.82 -4.73 -4.83
C LYS A 182 8.16 -5.28 -4.33
N SER A 183 8.45 -6.57 -4.49
CA SER A 183 9.76 -7.14 -4.13
C SER A 183 10.89 -6.52 -4.96
N LYS A 184 10.69 -6.41 -6.29
CA LYS A 184 11.65 -5.76 -7.19
C LYS A 184 11.89 -4.30 -6.82
N LEU A 185 10.85 -3.56 -6.45
CA LEU A 185 10.97 -2.17 -6.01
C LEU A 185 11.73 -2.06 -4.68
N LEU A 186 11.46 -2.92 -3.71
CA LEU A 186 12.21 -2.95 -2.44
C LEU A 186 13.70 -3.27 -2.64
N LYS A 187 14.04 -4.10 -3.63
CA LYS A 187 15.43 -4.37 -4.03
C LYS A 187 16.11 -3.19 -4.72
N ARG A 188 15.34 -2.34 -5.40
CA ARG A 188 15.86 -1.11 -6.05
C ARG A 188 15.98 0.05 -5.09
N ASN A 189 15.05 0.13 -4.15
CA ASN A 189 15.01 1.12 -3.10
C ASN A 189 14.26 0.53 -1.88
N PRO A 190 14.98 0.16 -0.79
CA PRO A 190 14.35 -0.42 0.40
C PRO A 190 13.57 0.60 1.21
N HIS A 191 13.71 1.90 0.92
CA HIS A 191 12.95 2.95 1.55
C HIS A 191 11.47 2.89 1.11
N CYS A 192 10.57 2.78 2.07
CA CYS A 192 9.16 2.56 1.81
C CYS A 192 8.27 3.14 2.89
N PHE A 193 6.96 3.11 2.63
CA PHE A 193 5.96 3.57 3.58
C PHE A 193 4.86 2.53 3.71
N PHE A 194 4.26 2.45 4.89
CA PHE A 194 3.15 1.57 5.16
C PHE A 194 1.98 2.38 5.72
N ALA A 195 0.82 2.28 5.08
CA ALA A 195 -0.42 2.87 5.57
C ALA A 195 -1.26 1.78 6.22
N MET A 196 -1.43 1.89 7.53
CA MET A 196 -2.24 1.00 8.33
C MET A 196 -3.61 1.63 8.51
N ASP A 197 -4.65 0.92 8.11
CA ASP A 197 -6.02 1.43 8.12
C ASP A 197 -6.70 1.09 9.45
N GLU A 198 -6.92 2.10 10.28
CA GLU A 198 -7.48 2.02 11.62
C GLU A 198 -9.01 1.90 11.63
N ARG A 199 -9.68 1.83 10.46
CA ARG A 199 -11.15 1.72 10.37
C ARG A 199 -11.74 0.48 11.05
N SER A 200 -10.93 -0.57 11.24
CA SER A 200 -11.33 -1.74 12.04
C SER A 200 -11.53 -1.42 13.53
N HIS A 201 -11.03 -0.28 14.00
CA HIS A 201 -11.14 0.19 15.37
C HIS A 201 -12.04 1.42 15.48
N TYR A 202 -11.85 2.40 14.58
CA TYR A 202 -12.57 3.68 14.60
C TYR A 202 -12.81 4.20 13.19
N THR A 203 -14.03 4.66 12.89
CA THR A 203 -14.31 5.37 11.63
C THR A 203 -14.64 6.83 11.93
N PHE A 204 -13.72 7.72 11.56
CA PHE A 204 -13.93 9.16 11.55
C PHE A 204 -14.43 9.60 10.18
N GLU A 205 -15.71 9.99 10.11
CA GLU A 205 -16.32 10.45 8.85
C GLU A 205 -15.87 11.87 8.46
N ARG A 206 -15.49 12.69 9.44
CA ARG A 206 -15.14 14.12 9.24
C ARG A 206 -13.63 14.39 9.24
N SER A 207 -12.84 13.51 9.84
CA SER A 207 -11.38 13.58 9.90
C SER A 207 -10.82 12.29 9.33
N ILE A 208 -11.03 12.09 8.02
CA ILE A 208 -10.70 10.83 7.35
C ILE A 208 -9.21 10.48 7.45
N GLU A 209 -8.37 11.49 7.67
CA GLU A 209 -6.93 11.35 7.85
C GLU A 209 -6.54 10.68 9.16
N TRP A 210 -7.43 10.62 10.15
CA TRP A 210 -7.22 9.91 11.43
C TRP A 210 -7.57 8.43 11.35
N ASN A 211 -8.14 7.99 10.23
CA ASN A 211 -8.43 6.59 10.00
C ASN A 211 -7.20 5.81 9.56
N TYR A 212 -6.03 6.43 9.46
CA TYR A 212 -4.81 5.76 9.02
C TYR A 212 -3.60 6.19 9.83
N THR A 213 -2.76 5.20 10.15
CA THR A 213 -1.40 5.41 10.63
C THR A 213 -0.46 5.26 9.44
N LEU A 214 0.36 6.29 9.14
CA LEU A 214 1.39 6.22 8.11
C LEU A 214 2.76 6.05 8.77
N ILE A 215 3.46 4.99 8.37
CA ILE A 215 4.78 4.65 8.88
C ILE A 215 5.78 4.77 7.74
N GLU A 216 6.86 5.52 7.97
CA GLU A 216 8.05 5.50 7.11
C GLU A 216 9.03 4.45 7.63
N GLY A 217 9.65 3.68 6.75
CA GLY A 217 10.62 2.69 7.17
C GLY A 217 11.57 2.23 6.07
N ASP A 218 12.50 1.36 6.47
CA ASP A 218 13.41 0.66 5.56
C ASP A 218 13.14 -0.83 5.61
N ALA A 219 13.05 -1.45 4.43
CA ALA A 219 12.86 -2.88 4.30
C ALA A 219 14.20 -3.64 4.43
N TYR A 220 14.17 -4.66 5.27
CA TYR A 220 15.22 -5.67 5.46
C TYR A 220 14.64 -7.06 5.22
N LEU A 221 15.45 -8.01 4.79
CA LEU A 221 15.04 -9.41 4.74
C LEU A 221 15.20 -10.08 6.11
N ILE A 222 14.32 -11.03 6.42
CA ILE A 222 14.53 -11.96 7.54
C ILE A 222 15.14 -13.23 6.97
N ASP A 223 16.30 -13.62 7.48
CA ASP A 223 17.02 -14.82 7.03
C ASP A 223 16.25 -16.09 7.47
N PRO A 224 15.82 -16.95 6.52
CA PRO A 224 15.14 -18.21 6.81
C PRO A 224 15.94 -19.19 7.67
N ALA A 225 17.27 -19.02 7.77
CA ALA A 225 18.13 -19.86 8.61
C ALA A 225 18.12 -19.45 10.09
N THR A 226 17.46 -18.34 10.45
CA THR A 226 17.47 -17.81 11.82
C THR A 226 16.20 -18.18 12.60
N PRO A 227 16.28 -18.32 13.95
CA PRO A 227 15.09 -18.54 14.78
C PRO A 227 14.02 -17.46 14.64
N LEU A 228 14.43 -16.21 14.36
CA LEU A 228 13.52 -15.09 14.13
C LEU A 228 12.50 -15.39 13.02
N PHE A 229 12.93 -16.06 11.95
CA PHE A 229 12.03 -16.40 10.85
C PHE A 229 10.87 -17.27 11.31
N GLU A 230 11.15 -18.26 12.16
CA GLU A 230 10.12 -19.16 12.69
C GLU A 230 9.19 -18.44 13.66
N ASP A 231 9.72 -17.59 14.54
CA ASP A 231 8.91 -16.79 15.46
C ASP A 231 7.95 -15.85 14.71
N VAL A 232 8.47 -15.14 13.69
CA VAL A 232 7.66 -14.26 12.84
C VAL A 232 6.66 -15.07 12.03
N ARG A 233 7.05 -16.21 11.44
CA ARG A 233 6.14 -17.10 10.72
C ARG A 233 4.97 -17.53 11.59
N HIS A 234 5.24 -17.98 12.81
CA HIS A 234 4.21 -18.41 13.76
C HIS A 234 3.26 -17.27 14.13
N ALA A 235 3.79 -16.10 14.49
CA ALA A 235 2.98 -14.93 14.82
C ALA A 235 2.15 -14.44 13.62
N PHE A 236 2.76 -14.43 12.43
CA PHE A 236 2.12 -13.99 11.19
C PHE A 236 0.98 -14.92 10.77
N ILE A 237 1.17 -16.25 10.85
CA ILE A 237 0.11 -17.23 10.57
C ILE A 237 -0.99 -17.16 11.64
N ASN A 238 -0.64 -16.98 12.91
CA ASN A 238 -1.63 -16.82 13.97
C ASN A 238 -2.53 -15.59 13.72
N LYS A 239 -1.94 -14.48 13.26
CA LYS A 239 -2.70 -13.29 12.85
C LYS A 239 -3.45 -13.52 11.53
N ASN A 240 -2.83 -14.15 10.53
CA ASN A 240 -3.34 -14.28 9.17
C ASN A 240 -3.32 -15.75 8.70
N PRO A 241 -4.24 -16.62 9.18
CA PRO A 241 -4.17 -18.06 8.92
C PRO A 241 -4.20 -18.47 7.44
N TRP A 242 -4.84 -17.67 6.57
CA TRP A 242 -4.88 -17.93 5.12
C TRP A 242 -3.53 -17.77 4.44
N GLU A 243 -2.60 -17.03 5.06
CA GLU A 243 -1.25 -16.83 4.52
C GLU A 243 -0.37 -18.09 4.65
N MET A 244 -0.83 -19.10 5.41
CA MET A 244 -0.12 -20.37 5.60
C MET A 244 0.26 -21.03 4.26
N ALA A 245 -0.59 -20.96 3.24
CA ALA A 245 -0.32 -21.56 1.93
C ALA A 245 0.91 -20.92 1.24
N PHE A 246 1.17 -19.64 1.48
CA PHE A 246 2.32 -18.96 0.89
C PHE A 246 3.64 -19.40 1.53
N PHE A 247 3.64 -19.73 2.83
CA PHE A 247 4.80 -20.29 3.54
C PHE A 247 5.21 -21.69 3.07
N LEU A 248 4.37 -22.36 2.28
CA LEU A 248 4.73 -23.65 1.66
C LEU A 248 5.63 -23.47 0.43
N ARG A 249 5.75 -22.24 -0.11
CA ARG A 249 6.59 -21.97 -1.27
C ARG A 249 8.03 -21.71 -0.83
N PRO A 250 9.03 -22.38 -1.45
CA PRO A 250 10.43 -22.31 -1.01
C PRO A 250 11.10 -20.96 -1.29
N ASN A 251 10.55 -20.15 -2.19
CA ASN A 251 11.09 -18.86 -2.59
C ASN A 251 10.37 -17.67 -1.93
N LEU A 252 9.67 -17.90 -0.82
CA LEU A 252 9.04 -16.83 -0.06
C LEU A 252 10.11 -15.89 0.53
N GLU A 253 9.89 -14.59 0.37
CA GLU A 253 10.69 -13.56 1.03
C GLU A 253 9.87 -13.00 2.19
N MET A 254 10.46 -13.00 3.38
CA MET A 254 9.90 -12.35 4.56
C MET A 254 10.67 -11.06 4.80
N TYR A 255 9.95 -9.93 4.85
CA TYR A 255 10.54 -8.62 5.08
C TYR A 255 10.18 -8.11 6.48
N HIS A 256 11.16 -7.45 7.08
CA HIS A 256 11.03 -6.57 8.23
C HIS A 256 11.20 -5.13 7.75
N ILE A 257 10.13 -4.33 7.81
CA ILE A 257 10.20 -2.88 7.65
C ILE A 257 10.47 -2.30 9.03
N LYS A 258 11.70 -1.82 9.21
CA LYS A 258 12.09 -1.11 10.43
C LYS A 258 11.50 0.30 10.39
N SER A 259 10.67 0.62 11.38
CA SER A 259 10.08 1.95 11.52
C SER A 259 11.17 3.01 11.73
N ARG A 260 11.05 4.11 11.01
CA ARG A 260 11.84 5.33 11.20
C ARG A 260 11.04 6.37 11.97
N GLN A 261 9.82 6.62 11.50
CA GLN A 261 8.93 7.64 12.05
C GLN A 261 7.50 7.45 11.57
N LEU A 262 6.56 8.02 12.34
CA LEU A 262 5.19 8.26 11.89
C LEU A 262 5.13 9.50 11.01
N VAL A 263 4.31 9.45 9.97
CA VAL A 263 4.21 10.48 8.95
C VAL A 263 2.83 11.12 8.96
N CYS A 264 2.78 12.46 8.95
CA CYS A 264 1.52 13.16 8.76
C CYS A 264 1.10 13.10 7.27
N PRO A 265 -0.17 12.79 6.96
CA PRO A 265 -0.68 12.85 5.59
C PRO A 265 -0.43 14.22 4.95
N GLY A 266 0.03 14.22 3.70
CA GLY A 266 0.38 15.42 2.93
C GLY A 266 1.76 16.01 3.23
N SER A 267 2.52 15.45 4.17
CA SER A 267 3.91 15.87 4.41
C SER A 267 4.85 15.28 3.35
N ARG A 268 5.87 16.07 2.97
CA ARG A 268 6.89 15.66 1.99
C ARG A 268 8.02 14.89 2.66
N GLN A 269 8.19 13.64 2.27
CA GLN A 269 9.23 12.76 2.79
C GLN A 269 10.32 12.53 1.75
N SER A 270 11.55 12.28 2.20
CA SER A 270 12.64 11.92 1.30
C SER A 270 12.29 10.62 0.57
N ILE A 271 12.81 10.44 -0.65
CA ILE A 271 12.69 9.17 -1.37
C ILE A 271 13.80 8.17 -0.98
N GLY A 272 14.68 8.53 -0.04
CA GLY A 272 15.89 7.77 0.30
C GLY A 272 16.96 7.88 -0.80
N ASP A 273 18.24 7.82 -0.42
CA ASP A 273 19.33 7.75 -1.40
C ASP A 273 19.30 6.36 -2.05
N ALA A 274 19.11 6.30 -3.37
CA ALA A 274 19.01 5.06 -4.14
C ALA A 274 20.37 4.41 -4.43
#